data_AF-A0A6A5GEA6-F1
#
_entry.id   AF-A0A6A5GEA6-F1
#
_cell.length_a   1.000
_cell.length_b   1.000
_cell.length_c   1.000
_cell.angle_alpha   90.00
_cell.angle_beta   90.00
_cell.angle_gamma   90.00
#
_symmetry.space_group_name_H-M   'P 1'
#
loop_
_entity.id
_entity.type
_entity.pdbx_description
1 polymer ?
#
loop_
_entity_poly.entity_id
_entity_poly.type
_entity_poly.pdbx_seq_one_letter_code
_entity_poly.pdbx_strand_id
1 'polypeptide(L)'
;MEEAYIAAKAEGASACNVQKMATAVQAQAEKKFGTTFESVAAHGDFVAKINFAGDLNCKIEIDGKFIMAYATPLDEQEVNIVDASSFFSGSADQDLEGVNGTKPTYIVYGPIK
;
A
#
# COMPACT_ATOMS: atom_id res chain seq x y z
N MET A 1 8.68 -13.38 -3.61
CA MET A 1 9.96 -12.65 -3.48
C MET A 1 11.14 -13.54 -3.83
N GLU A 2 11.25 -14.75 -3.27
CA GLU A 2 12.34 -15.70 -3.60
C GLU A 2 12.41 -16.04 -5.10
N GLU A 3 11.28 -16.40 -5.71
CA GLU A 3 11.22 -16.66 -7.16
C GLU A 3 11.70 -15.46 -7.99
N ALA A 4 11.32 -14.24 -7.61
CA ALA A 4 11.73 -13.01 -8.28
C ALA A 4 13.24 -12.76 -8.16
N TYR A 5 13.81 -13.05 -6.98
CA TYR A 5 15.25 -12.97 -6.75
C TYR A 5 16.02 -13.98 -7.61
N ILE A 6 15.58 -15.24 -7.63
CA ILE A 6 16.21 -16.31 -8.41
C ILE A 6 16.16 -15.98 -9.90
N ALA A 7 15.01 -15.50 -10.39
CA ALA A 7 14.86 -15.07 -11.78
C ALA A 7 15.81 -13.91 -12.14
N ALA A 8 15.87 -12.86 -11.31
CA ALA A 8 16.77 -11.73 -11.55
C ALA A 8 18.25 -12.15 -11.60
N LYS A 9 18.64 -13.08 -10.71
CA LYS A 9 20.00 -13.66 -10.71
C LYS A 9 20.27 -14.49 -11.97
N ALA A 10 19.29 -15.29 -12.42
CA ALA A 10 19.40 -16.09 -13.64
C ALA A 10 19.51 -15.22 -14.91
N GLU A 11 18.90 -14.04 -14.92
CA GLU A 11 19.03 -13.01 -15.96
C GLU A 11 20.39 -12.27 -15.94
N GLY A 12 21.32 -12.68 -15.06
CA GLY A 12 22.66 -12.14 -14.97
C GLY A 12 22.79 -10.94 -14.03
N ALA A 13 21.82 -10.68 -13.15
CA ALA A 13 22.02 -9.69 -12.09
C ALA A 13 23.13 -10.15 -11.14
N SER A 14 24.18 -9.34 -11.02
CA SER A 14 25.23 -9.56 -10.02
C SER A 14 24.65 -9.51 -8.62
N ALA A 15 25.18 -10.35 -7.72
CA ALA A 15 24.84 -10.33 -6.29
C ALA A 15 25.13 -8.98 -5.61
N CYS A 16 25.94 -8.12 -6.23
CA CYS A 16 26.22 -6.77 -5.75
C CYS A 16 25.23 -5.71 -6.27
N ASN A 17 24.39 -6.04 -7.25
CA ASN A 17 23.41 -5.10 -7.79
C ASN A 17 22.06 -5.29 -7.08
N VAL A 18 22.01 -4.84 -5.82
CA VAL A 18 20.80 -4.90 -5.00
C VAL A 18 19.65 -4.09 -5.59
N GLN A 19 19.93 -3.05 -6.39
CA GLN A 19 18.90 -2.28 -7.08
C GLN A 19 18.10 -3.15 -8.06
N LYS A 20 18.79 -3.93 -8.92
CA LYS A 20 18.11 -4.85 -9.84
C LYS A 20 17.23 -5.86 -9.09
N MET A 21 17.68 -6.33 -7.94
CA MET A 21 16.92 -7.28 -7.10
C MET A 21 15.67 -6.62 -6.52
N ALA A 22 15.78 -5.43 -5.93
CA ALA A 22 14.65 -4.68 -5.41
C ALA A 22 13.61 -4.39 -6.51
N THR A 23 14.06 -3.94 -7.70
CA THR A 23 13.17 -3.67 -8.84
C THR A 23 12.45 -4.94 -9.33
N ALA A 24 13.14 -6.08 -9.44
CA ALA A 24 12.51 -7.33 -9.85
C ALA A 24 11.48 -7.82 -8.82
N VAL A 25 11.80 -7.71 -7.52
CA VAL A 25 10.91 -8.11 -6.43
C VAL A 25 9.67 -7.22 -6.39
N GLN A 26 9.85 -5.90 -6.53
CA GLN A 26 8.74 -4.95 -6.62
C GLN A 26 7.80 -5.32 -7.77
N ALA A 27 8.31 -5.42 -9.00
CA ALA A 27 7.49 -5.70 -10.18
C ALA A 27 6.70 -7.01 -10.06
N GLN A 28 7.30 -8.05 -9.47
CA GLN A 28 6.62 -9.32 -9.23
C GLN A 28 5.57 -9.24 -8.12
N ALA A 29 5.84 -8.47 -7.05
CA ALA A 29 4.87 -8.25 -5.98
C ALA A 29 3.65 -7.47 -6.48
N GLU A 30 3.88 -6.38 -7.22
CA GLU A 30 2.81 -5.59 -7.84
C GLU A 30 1.94 -6.44 -8.76
N LYS A 31 2.58 -7.24 -9.62
CA LYS A 31 1.87 -8.16 -10.52
C LYS A 31 1.06 -9.22 -9.76
N LYS A 32 1.60 -9.76 -8.67
CA LYS A 32 0.96 -10.85 -7.90
C LYS A 32 -0.25 -10.38 -7.10
N PHE A 33 -0.15 -9.20 -6.50
CA PHE A 33 -1.16 -8.70 -5.56
C PHE A 33 -2.06 -7.62 -6.17
N GLY A 34 -1.75 -7.09 -7.36
CA GLY A 34 -2.60 -6.12 -8.05
C GLY A 34 -2.66 -4.76 -7.36
N THR A 35 -1.63 -4.40 -6.59
CA THR A 35 -1.49 -3.09 -5.92
C THR A 35 -0.04 -2.62 -6.01
N THR A 36 0.24 -1.38 -5.65
CA THR A 36 1.59 -0.81 -5.64
C THR A 36 2.42 -1.34 -4.48
N PHE A 37 3.72 -1.53 -4.72
CA PHE A 37 4.66 -1.99 -3.71
C PHE A 37 5.92 -1.14 -3.70
N GLU A 38 6.55 -1.09 -2.53
CA GLU A 38 7.92 -0.64 -2.38
C GLU A 38 8.79 -1.83 -1.99
N SER A 39 10.03 -1.88 -2.50
CA SER A 39 10.99 -2.94 -2.16
C SER A 39 12.35 -2.37 -1.79
N VAL A 40 12.96 -2.97 -0.77
CA VAL A 40 14.30 -2.64 -0.29
C VAL A 40 15.14 -3.91 -0.32
N ALA A 41 16.32 -3.85 -0.94
CA ALA A 41 17.29 -4.94 -0.92
C ALA A 41 18.62 -4.41 -0.37
N ALA A 42 19.23 -5.19 0.53
CA ALA A 42 20.43 -4.81 1.23
C ALA A 42 21.45 -5.96 1.31
N HIS A 43 22.72 -5.58 1.41
CA HIS A 43 23.83 -6.49 1.60
C HIS A 43 23.93 -7.06 3.02
N GLY A 44 23.38 -6.35 4.00
CA GLY A 44 23.35 -6.76 5.40
C GLY A 44 21.96 -6.55 5.97
N ASP A 45 21.75 -7.09 7.16
CA ASP A 45 20.46 -7.01 7.82
C ASP A 45 20.11 -5.56 8.18
N PHE A 46 18.82 -5.24 8.19
CA PHE A 46 18.31 -3.92 8.51
C PHE A 46 17.00 -3.98 9.29
N VAL A 47 16.74 -2.95 10.08
CA VAL A 47 15.47 -2.77 10.77
C VAL A 47 14.60 -1.80 9.98
N ALA A 48 13.32 -2.10 9.84
CA ALA A 48 12.35 -1.25 9.17
C ALA A 48 11.14 -1.00 10.07
N LYS A 49 10.72 0.26 10.17
CA LYS A 49 9.43 0.68 10.73
C LYS A 49 8.69 1.41 9.61
N ILE A 50 7.60 0.84 9.14
CA ILE A 50 6.93 1.29 7.91
C ILE A 50 5.42 1.20 8.06
N ASN A 51 4.75 2.16 7.44
CA ASN A 51 3.32 2.09 7.21
C ASN A 51 3.09 1.32 5.90
N PHE A 52 2.17 0.35 5.90
CA PHE A 52 1.90 -0.48 4.73
C PHE A 52 0.42 -0.83 4.67
N ALA A 53 -0.07 -1.15 3.46
CA ALA A 53 -1.47 -1.50 3.28
C ALA A 53 -1.77 -2.95 3.66
N GLY A 54 -2.83 -3.16 4.44
CA GLY A 54 -3.35 -4.48 4.80
C GLY A 54 -2.34 -5.32 5.60
N ASP A 55 -2.16 -6.58 5.19
CA ASP A 55 -1.21 -7.55 5.74
C ASP A 55 -0.05 -7.83 4.76
N LEU A 56 0.13 -6.99 3.75
CA LEU A 56 1.07 -7.18 2.64
C LEU A 56 2.45 -6.62 2.98
N ASN A 57 3.15 -7.26 3.91
CA ASN A 57 4.52 -6.96 4.29
C ASN A 57 5.34 -8.24 4.39
N CYS A 58 6.52 -8.28 3.78
CA CYS A 58 7.39 -9.44 3.85
C CYS A 58 8.87 -9.02 3.83
N LYS A 59 9.66 -9.58 4.76
CA LYS A 59 11.12 -9.49 4.77
C LYS A 59 11.71 -10.89 4.85
N ILE A 60 12.68 -11.18 3.99
CA ILE A 60 13.36 -12.47 3.93
C ILE A 60 14.87 -12.27 3.76
N GLU A 61 15.63 -13.32 4.08
CA GLU A 61 17.04 -13.44 3.76
C GLU A 61 17.23 -14.52 2.69
N ILE A 62 17.92 -14.19 1.59
CA ILE A 62 18.29 -15.14 0.53
C ILE A 62 19.72 -14.83 0.08
N ASP A 63 20.59 -15.85 -0.01
CA ASP A 63 21.99 -15.71 -0.44
C ASP A 63 22.76 -14.59 0.33
N GLY A 64 22.49 -14.48 1.63
CA GLY A 64 23.05 -13.44 2.49
C GLY A 64 22.69 -12.03 2.03
N LYS A 65 21.54 -11.85 1.38
CA LYS A 65 20.91 -10.57 1.07
C LYS A 65 19.60 -10.48 1.83
N PHE A 66 19.31 -9.31 2.35
CA PHE A 66 18.07 -9.03 3.05
C PHE A 66 17.17 -8.26 2.11
N ILE A 67 15.98 -8.80 1.85
CA ILE A 67 15.04 -8.25 0.90
C ILE A 67 13.71 -8.08 1.60
N MET A 68 13.15 -6.88 1.48
CA MET A 68 11.85 -6.53 2.00
C MET A 68 10.98 -5.98 0.88
N ALA A 69 9.70 -6.31 0.90
CA ALA A 69 8.69 -5.66 0.09
C ALA A 69 7.42 -5.44 0.92
N TYR A 70 6.77 -4.31 0.71
CA TYR A 70 5.52 -3.96 1.37
C TYR A 70 4.60 -3.22 0.42
N ALA A 71 3.30 -3.43 0.55
CA ALA A 71 2.32 -2.69 -0.22
C ALA A 71 2.31 -1.23 0.23
N THR A 72 2.40 -0.32 -0.74
CA THR A 72 2.33 1.12 -0.48
C THR A 72 0.99 1.43 0.20
N PRO A 73 0.96 2.28 1.25
CA PRO A 73 -0.29 2.74 1.82
C PRO A 73 -1.22 3.27 0.72
N LEU A 74 -2.48 2.87 0.78
CA LEU A 74 -3.51 3.45 -0.08
C LEU A 74 -3.85 4.84 0.45
N ASP A 75 -4.21 5.76 -0.45
CA ASP A 75 -4.75 7.05 -0.05
C ASP A 75 -5.97 6.80 0.86
N GLU A 76 -5.96 7.44 2.03
CA GLU A 76 -7.14 7.46 2.88
C GLU A 76 -8.26 8.13 2.09
N GLN A 77 -9.43 7.48 2.00
CA GLN A 77 -10.59 8.17 1.44
C GLN A 77 -10.91 9.35 2.35
N GLU A 78 -10.86 10.56 1.80
CA GLU A 78 -11.41 11.72 2.49
C GLU A 78 -12.89 11.45 2.76
N VAL A 79 -13.25 11.41 4.05
CA VAL A 79 -14.63 11.23 4.49
C VAL A 79 -15.23 12.57 4.85
N ASN A 80 -16.41 12.86 4.30
CA ASN A 80 -17.17 14.02 4.71
C ASN A 80 -17.85 13.71 6.06
N ILE A 81 -17.57 14.50 7.08
CA ILE A 81 -18.25 14.39 8.37
C ILE A 81 -19.52 15.23 8.30
N VAL A 82 -20.67 14.58 8.42
CA VAL A 82 -21.99 15.23 8.36
C VAL A 82 -22.64 15.13 9.73
N ASP A 83 -23.16 16.25 10.23
CA ASP A 83 -23.95 16.25 11.47
C ASP A 83 -25.27 15.49 11.28
N ALA A 84 -25.64 14.68 12.25
CA ALA A 84 -26.85 13.87 12.16
C ALA A 84 -28.12 14.72 12.03
N SER A 85 -28.17 15.88 12.68
CA SER A 85 -29.36 16.73 12.59
C SER A 85 -29.49 17.37 11.20
N SER A 86 -28.39 17.73 10.54
CA SER A 86 -28.40 18.23 9.17
C SER A 86 -28.72 17.12 8.15
N PHE A 87 -28.28 15.89 8.41
CA PHE A 87 -28.64 14.72 7.61
C PHE A 87 -30.15 14.40 7.69
N PHE A 88 -30.72 14.30 8.90
CA PHE A 88 -32.15 13.95 9.07
C PHE A 88 -33.12 15.07 8.69
N SER A 89 -32.66 16.32 8.67
CA SER A 89 -33.47 17.46 8.24
C SER A 89 -33.40 17.72 6.73
N GLY A 90 -32.56 16.99 5.99
CA GLY A 90 -32.35 17.16 4.55
C GLY A 90 -31.50 18.38 4.18
N SER A 91 -31.02 19.17 5.14
CA SER A 91 -30.19 20.34 4.86
C SER A 91 -28.78 19.98 4.37
N ALA A 92 -28.34 18.74 4.60
CA ALA A 92 -27.06 18.21 4.13
C ALA A 92 -27.12 17.57 2.73
N ASP A 93 -28.27 17.57 2.04
CA ASP A 93 -28.42 16.91 0.73
C ASP A 93 -27.40 17.41 -0.31
N GLN A 94 -27.06 18.71 -0.25
CA GLN A 94 -26.04 19.33 -1.11
C GLN A 94 -24.62 18.80 -0.83
N ASP A 95 -24.33 18.39 0.41
CA ASP A 95 -23.03 17.86 0.83
C ASP A 95 -22.88 16.34 0.51
N LEU A 96 -24.00 15.68 0.23
CA LEU A 96 -24.08 14.26 -0.17
C LEU A 96 -24.01 14.08 -1.69
N GLU A 97 -24.37 15.11 -2.46
CA GLU A 97 -24.20 15.15 -3.91
C GLU A 97 -22.73 15.42 -4.25
N GLY A 98 -21.93 14.36 -4.33
CA GLY A 98 -20.50 14.49 -4.62
C GLY A 98 -20.14 15.11 -5.96
N VAL A 99 -18.85 15.39 -6.14
CA VAL A 99 -18.33 16.05 -7.33
C VAL A 99 -18.32 15.10 -8.54
N ASN A 100 -18.80 15.57 -9.70
CA ASN A 100 -18.85 14.80 -10.95
C ASN A 100 -19.58 13.46 -10.85
N GLY A 101 -20.64 13.37 -10.04
CA GLY A 101 -21.45 12.15 -9.89
C GLY A 101 -20.79 11.03 -9.08
N THR A 102 -19.62 11.29 -8.49
CA THR A 102 -18.97 10.35 -7.57
C THR A 102 -19.49 10.64 -6.17
N LYS A 103 -20.31 9.75 -5.60
CA LYS A 103 -20.85 9.94 -4.24
C LYS A 103 -19.72 9.82 -3.21
N PRO A 104 -19.55 10.79 -2.29
CA PRO A 104 -18.51 10.73 -1.27
C PRO A 104 -18.87 9.69 -0.22
N THR A 105 -17.87 9.14 0.46
CA THR A 105 -18.06 8.40 1.70
C THR A 105 -18.30 9.41 2.83
N TYR A 106 -19.35 9.24 3.61
CA TYR A 106 -19.67 10.14 4.72
C TYR A 106 -19.88 9.39 6.03
N ILE A 107 -19.46 10.03 7.11
CA ILE A 107 -19.74 9.58 8.48
C ILE A 107 -20.78 10.54 9.06
N VAL A 108 -21.96 9.99 9.37
CA VAL A 108 -23.00 10.75 10.08
C VAL A 108 -22.72 10.65 11.57
N TYR A 109 -22.44 11.79 12.21
CA TYR A 109 -22.17 11.84 13.64
C TYR A 109 -23.21 12.68 14.37
N GLY A 110 -23.67 12.21 15.53
CA GLY A 110 -24.64 12.93 16.34
C GLY A 110 -24.71 12.40 17.76
N PRO A 111 -25.29 13.15 18.71
CA PRO A 111 -25.40 12.72 20.09
C PRO A 111 -26.26 11.45 20.18
N ILE A 112 -25.73 10.42 20.82
CA ILE A 112 -26.50 9.26 21.27
C ILE A 112 -27.43 9.77 22.36
N LYS A 113 -28.74 9.74 22.09
CA LYS A 113 -29.76 10.05 23.11
C LYS A 113 -29.95 8.89 24.06
#